data_AF-A0A2N1QW27-F1
#
_entry.id   AF-A0A2N1QW27-F1
#
_cell.length_a   1.000
_cell.length_b   1.000
_cell.length_c   1.000
_cell.angle_alpha   90.00
_cell.angle_beta   90.00
_cell.angle_gamma   90.00
#
_symmetry.space_group_name_H-M   'P 1'
#
loop_
_entity.id
_entity.type
_entity.pdbx_description
1 polymer ?
#
loop_
_entity_poly.entity_id
_entity_poly.type
_entity_poly.pdbx_seq_one_letter_code
_entity_poly.pdbx_strand_id
1 'polypeptide(L)'
;MNVQLERQFNRTSISIKDLDQAIKYLIRLNEIPVNSSDFEVRSALLVAAIISYSRPFSGNSEDEFATGTPKFGKNEQREIKDMIGEEAIAFHKMIIDLRNKAIAHSEYKKNPTRRLKEYPMENGFLTISRHFDILSVDLDTSYFLKLAEAVKKVLVNKLYTLNKSGR
;
A
#
# COMPACT_ATOMS: atom_id res chain seq x y z
N MET A 1 4.01 23.58 -22.22
CA MET A 1 4.31 22.23 -21.67
C MET A 1 3.45 21.22 -22.44
N ASN A 2 4.02 20.11 -22.93
CA ASN A 2 3.23 19.06 -23.59
C ASN A 2 2.18 18.51 -22.60
N VAL A 3 0.92 18.36 -23.02
CA VAL A 3 -0.20 17.87 -22.18
C VAL A 3 0.14 16.55 -21.49
N GLN A 4 0.92 15.68 -22.12
CA GLN A 4 1.39 14.44 -21.53
C GLN A 4 2.40 14.67 -20.39
N LEU A 5 3.30 15.64 -20.54
CA LEU A 5 4.31 15.97 -19.53
C LEU A 5 3.68 16.63 -18.29
N GLU A 6 2.69 17.50 -18.50
CA GLU A 6 1.92 18.11 -17.42
C GLU A 6 1.11 17.08 -16.62
N ARG A 7 0.47 16.12 -17.32
CA ARG A 7 -0.22 14.99 -16.67
C ARG A 7 0.73 14.15 -15.83
N GLN A 8 1.92 13.83 -16.34
CA GLN A 8 2.93 13.07 -15.59
C GLN A 8 3.45 13.86 -14.38
N PHE A 9 3.66 15.16 -14.52
CA PHE A 9 4.07 16.04 -13.42
C PHE A 9 3.02 16.06 -12.30
N ASN A 10 1.75 16.30 -12.65
CA ASN A 10 0.65 16.33 -11.68
C ASN A 10 0.46 14.99 -10.98
N ARG A 11 0.50 13.87 -11.73
CA ARG A 11 0.39 12.54 -11.14
C ARG A 11 1.55 12.22 -10.19
N THR A 12 2.78 12.59 -10.56
CA THR A 12 3.95 12.39 -9.70
C THR A 12 3.83 13.22 -8.43
N SER A 13 3.38 14.47 -8.53
CA SER A 13 3.12 15.35 -7.38
C SER A 13 2.05 14.77 -6.44
N ILE A 14 0.95 14.26 -6.97
CA ILE A 14 -0.10 13.58 -6.18
C ILE A 14 0.48 12.35 -5.49
N SER A 15 1.26 11.53 -6.20
CA SER A 15 1.87 10.32 -5.66
C SER A 15 2.80 10.60 -4.48
N ILE A 16 3.54 11.72 -4.53
CA ILE A 16 4.40 12.17 -3.41
C ILE A 16 3.55 12.48 -2.17
N LYS A 17 2.41 13.16 -2.33
CA LYS A 17 1.49 13.47 -1.21
C LYS A 17 0.87 12.21 -0.60
N ASP A 18 0.54 11.22 -1.43
CA ASP A 18 0.07 9.92 -0.94
C ASP A 18 1.15 9.20 -0.11
N LEU A 19 2.42 9.24 -0.56
CA LEU A 19 3.54 8.69 0.21
C LEU A 19 3.78 9.46 1.53
N ASP A 20 3.61 10.79 1.53
CA ASP A 20 3.68 11.58 2.77
C ASP A 20 2.65 11.14 3.80
N GLN A 21 1.43 10.78 3.36
CA GLN A 21 0.41 10.24 4.26
C GLN A 21 0.81 8.86 4.77
N ALA A 22 1.31 7.98 3.91
CA ALA A 22 1.79 6.66 4.32
C ALA A 22 2.89 6.76 5.38
N ILE A 23 3.87 7.64 5.17
CA ILE A 23 4.96 7.91 6.12
C ILE A 23 4.41 8.40 7.47
N LYS A 24 3.48 9.35 7.49
CA LYS A 24 2.86 9.84 8.73
C LYS A 24 2.16 8.72 9.52
N TYR A 25 1.42 7.86 8.83
CA TYR A 25 0.76 6.72 9.47
C TYR A 25 1.77 5.72 10.03
N LEU A 26 2.86 5.43 9.30
CA LEU A 26 3.90 4.51 9.74
C LEU A 26 4.70 5.05 10.92
N ILE A 27 5.04 6.34 10.93
CA ILE A 27 5.67 7.00 12.08
C ILE A 27 4.77 6.84 13.30
N ARG A 28 3.50 7.22 13.19
CA ARG A 28 2.55 7.13 14.30
C ARG A 28 2.35 5.69 14.76
N LEU A 29 2.31 4.74 13.83
CA LEU A 29 2.17 3.31 14.14
C LEU A 29 3.39 2.78 14.92
N ASN A 30 4.61 3.18 14.53
CA ASN A 30 5.85 2.76 15.18
C ASN A 30 6.03 3.36 16.59
N GLU A 31 5.35 4.46 16.89
CA GLU A 31 5.29 5.03 18.25
C GLU A 31 4.38 4.24 19.20
N ILE A 32 3.42 3.47 18.68
CA ILE A 32 2.49 2.69 19.50
C ILE A 32 3.13 1.33 19.81
N PRO A 33 3.33 0.98 21.09
CA PRO A 33 3.91 -0.31 21.46
C PRO A 33 3.12 -1.49 20.90
N VAL A 34 3.83 -2.57 20.54
CA VAL A 34 3.21 -3.78 19.99
C VAL A 34 2.22 -4.43 20.96
N ASN A 35 2.47 -4.27 22.26
CA ASN A 35 1.62 -4.80 23.34
C ASN A 35 0.60 -3.77 23.86
N SER A 36 0.40 -2.65 23.15
CA SER A 36 -0.63 -1.67 23.51
C SER A 36 -2.02 -2.29 23.39
N SER A 37 -2.94 -1.87 24.26
CA SER A 37 -4.36 -2.16 24.16
C SER A 37 -5.02 -1.52 22.93
N ASP A 38 -4.35 -0.58 22.26
CA ASP A 38 -4.86 0.16 21.10
C ASP A 38 -4.75 -0.63 19.78
N PHE A 39 -5.22 -1.88 19.81
CA PHE A 39 -5.15 -2.79 18.66
C PHE A 39 -5.88 -2.22 17.44
N GLU A 40 -7.06 -1.64 17.63
CA GLU A 40 -7.90 -1.05 16.57
C GLU A 40 -7.20 0.13 15.91
N VAL A 41 -6.54 0.97 16.70
CA VAL A 41 -5.80 2.14 16.18
C VAL A 41 -4.60 1.69 15.36
N ARG A 42 -3.84 0.70 15.84
CA ARG A 42 -2.70 0.14 15.11
C ARG A 42 -3.13 -0.50 13.78
N SER A 43 -4.21 -1.27 13.82
CA SER A 43 -4.81 -1.89 12.63
C SER A 43 -5.24 -0.82 11.62
N ALA A 44 -5.97 0.20 12.07
CA ALA A 44 -6.41 1.31 11.22
C ALA A 44 -5.25 2.08 10.59
N LEU A 45 -4.19 2.38 11.37
CA LEU A 45 -2.99 3.06 10.87
C LEU A 45 -2.25 2.22 9.83
N LEU A 46 -2.10 0.90 10.05
CA LEU A 46 -1.43 0.02 9.11
C LEU A 46 -2.22 -0.10 7.79
N VAL A 47 -3.55 -0.24 7.87
CA VAL A 47 -4.43 -0.22 6.69
C VAL A 47 -4.30 1.09 5.93
N ALA A 48 -4.37 2.23 6.65
CA ALA A 48 -4.23 3.55 6.06
C ALA A 48 -2.86 3.73 5.38
N ALA A 49 -1.77 3.25 6.00
CA ALA A 49 -0.44 3.27 5.43
C ALA A 49 -0.35 2.44 4.14
N ILE A 50 -0.87 1.21 4.14
CA ILE A 50 -0.88 0.33 2.97
C ILE A 50 -1.68 0.96 1.83
N ILE A 51 -2.86 1.52 2.11
CA ILE A 51 -3.71 2.18 1.11
C ILE A 51 -2.97 3.38 0.52
N SER A 52 -2.51 4.31 1.35
CA SER A 52 -1.82 5.52 0.91
C SER A 52 -0.54 5.19 0.13
N TYR A 53 0.24 4.22 0.58
CA TYR A 53 1.43 3.76 -0.14
C TYR A 53 1.10 3.15 -1.51
N SER A 54 -0.01 2.42 -1.61
CA SER A 54 -0.38 1.69 -2.82
C SER A 54 -1.05 2.56 -3.88
N ARG A 55 -1.66 3.69 -3.51
CA ARG A 55 -2.38 4.60 -4.43
C ARG A 55 -1.58 5.05 -5.66
N PRO A 56 -0.31 5.45 -5.54
CA PRO A 56 0.53 5.74 -6.71
C PRO A 56 0.52 4.59 -7.73
N PHE A 57 0.51 3.35 -7.24
CA PHE A 57 0.71 2.12 -8.00
C PHE A 57 -0.60 1.42 -8.40
N SER A 58 -1.74 1.77 -7.80
CA SER A 58 -3.04 1.27 -8.24
C SER A 58 -3.38 1.89 -9.59
N GLY A 59 -3.55 1.05 -10.62
CA GLY A 59 -4.06 1.49 -11.91
C GLY A 59 -5.53 1.84 -11.79
N ASN A 60 -5.93 3.02 -12.27
CA ASN A 60 -7.31 3.21 -12.68
C ASN A 60 -7.52 2.32 -13.91
N SER A 61 -8.33 1.28 -13.73
CA SER A 61 -8.92 0.52 -14.83
C SER A 61 -9.97 1.40 -15.52
N GLU A 62 -9.94 1.39 -16.86
CA GLU A 62 -11.02 1.85 -17.76
C GLU A 62 -11.15 3.35 -18.08
N ASP A 63 -10.09 4.14 -18.03
CA ASP A 63 -10.07 5.45 -18.70
C ASP A 63 -9.13 5.40 -19.90
N GLU A 64 -9.55 5.90 -21.07
CA GLU A 64 -8.70 6.12 -22.26
C GLU A 64 -7.51 7.08 -21.94
N PHE A 65 -7.60 7.72 -20.77
CA PHE A 65 -6.63 8.65 -20.17
C PHE A 65 -5.87 8.07 -18.97
N ALA A 66 -6.13 6.81 -18.59
CA ALA A 66 -5.44 6.13 -17.50
C ALA A 66 -4.03 5.76 -17.96
N THR A 67 -3.07 6.61 -17.61
CA THR A 67 -1.65 6.27 -17.72
C THR A 67 -1.42 4.97 -16.92
N GLY A 68 -0.82 3.97 -17.55
CA GLY A 68 -0.61 2.66 -16.93
C GLY A 68 0.09 2.75 -15.57
N THR A 69 -0.05 1.69 -14.76
CA THR A 69 0.64 1.53 -13.45
C THR A 69 2.06 2.08 -13.51
N PRO A 70 2.48 3.01 -12.62
CA PRO A 70 3.87 3.41 -12.54
C PRO A 70 4.66 2.21 -12.06
N LYS A 71 5.13 1.41 -12.99
CA LYS A 71 6.12 0.38 -12.75
C LYS A 71 7.43 1.13 -12.56
N PHE A 72 8.12 0.83 -11.46
CA PHE A 72 9.50 1.28 -11.33
C PHE A 72 10.27 0.79 -12.56
N GLY A 73 10.86 1.72 -13.32
CA GLY A 73 11.84 1.41 -14.34
C GLY A 73 13.06 0.73 -13.71
N LYS A 74 13.91 0.10 -14.54
CA LYS A 74 15.10 -0.61 -14.02
C LYS A 74 16.00 0.28 -13.15
N ASN A 75 16.12 1.56 -13.50
CA ASN A 75 16.90 2.53 -12.75
C ASN A 75 16.27 2.86 -11.39
N GLU A 76 14.96 3.07 -11.34
CA GLU A 76 14.21 3.35 -10.10
C GLU A 76 14.26 2.13 -9.15
N GLN A 77 14.16 0.90 -9.69
CA GLN A 77 14.32 -0.31 -8.89
C GLN A 77 15.73 -0.45 -8.31
N ARG A 78 16.75 -0.15 -9.13
CA ARG A 78 18.15 -0.17 -8.68
C ARG A 78 18.39 0.86 -7.58
N GLU A 79 17.92 2.08 -7.76
CA GLU A 79 18.06 3.15 -6.78
C GLU A 79 17.40 2.79 -5.43
N ILE A 80 16.22 2.17 -5.45
CA ILE A 80 15.56 1.70 -4.22
C ILE A 80 16.38 0.59 -3.56
N LYS A 81 16.86 -0.38 -4.33
CA LYS A 81 17.67 -1.49 -3.82
C LYS A 81 18.97 -1.00 -3.19
N ASP A 82 19.64 -0.05 -3.84
CA ASP A 82 20.87 0.56 -3.36
C ASP A 82 20.64 1.32 -2.03
N MET A 83 19.43 1.82 -1.76
CA MET A 83 19.11 2.53 -0.52
C MET A 83 18.77 1.61 0.66
N ILE A 84 18.01 0.54 0.44
CA ILE A 84 17.41 -0.21 1.56
C ILE A 84 17.57 -1.74 1.48
N GLY A 85 18.14 -2.28 0.40
CA GLY A 85 18.39 -3.72 0.24
C GLY A 85 17.71 -4.36 -0.98
N GLU A 86 18.17 -5.56 -1.34
CA GLU A 86 17.68 -6.31 -2.49
C GLU A 86 16.21 -6.77 -2.34
N GLU A 87 15.78 -6.98 -1.10
CA GLU A 87 14.43 -7.41 -0.72
C GLU A 87 13.37 -6.31 -0.87
N ALA A 88 13.78 -5.05 -1.06
CA ALA A 88 12.91 -3.89 -1.18
C ALA A 88 11.78 -4.06 -2.20
N ILE A 89 12.13 -4.61 -3.37
CA ILE A 89 11.18 -4.80 -4.48
C ILE A 89 10.20 -5.94 -4.18
N ALA A 90 10.66 -6.98 -3.48
CA ALA A 90 9.79 -8.05 -3.02
C ALA A 90 8.81 -7.54 -1.96
N PHE A 91 9.30 -6.75 -1.01
CA PHE A 91 8.47 -6.14 0.03
C PHE A 91 7.44 -5.15 -0.55
N HIS A 92 7.85 -4.31 -1.51
CA HIS A 92 6.93 -3.45 -2.27
C HIS A 92 5.80 -4.27 -2.91
N LYS A 93 6.12 -5.35 -3.63
CA LYS A 93 5.11 -6.21 -4.27
C LYS A 93 4.17 -6.82 -3.24
N MET A 94 4.68 -7.23 -2.09
CA MET A 94 3.87 -7.76 -1.00
C MET A 94 2.87 -6.73 -0.48
N ILE A 95 3.27 -5.47 -0.27
CA ILE A 95 2.35 -4.41 0.18
C ILE A 95 1.24 -4.15 -0.84
N ILE A 96 1.59 -4.08 -2.13
CA ILE A 96 0.59 -3.90 -3.20
C ILE A 96 -0.37 -5.10 -3.25
N ASP A 97 0.13 -6.32 -3.07
CA ASP A 97 -0.68 -7.53 -3.04
C ASP A 97 -1.60 -7.57 -1.82
N LEU A 98 -1.13 -7.12 -0.65
CA LEU A 98 -1.94 -6.98 0.56
C LEU A 98 -3.08 -5.99 0.36
N ARG A 99 -2.80 -4.82 -0.24
CA ARG A 99 -3.85 -3.85 -0.58
C ARG A 99 -4.91 -4.49 -1.48
N ASN A 100 -4.47 -5.12 -2.57
CA ASN A 100 -5.39 -5.66 -3.57
C ASN A 100 -6.20 -6.84 -3.02
N LYS A 101 -5.54 -7.87 -2.47
CA LYS A 101 -6.21 -9.12 -2.09
C LYS A 101 -6.86 -9.10 -0.71
N ALA A 102 -6.24 -8.43 0.26
CA ALA A 102 -6.67 -8.51 1.65
C ALA A 102 -7.56 -7.35 2.07
N ILE A 103 -7.28 -6.14 1.56
CA ILE A 103 -7.99 -4.92 1.96
C ILE A 103 -9.10 -4.55 0.96
N ALA A 104 -8.85 -4.67 -0.35
CA ALA A 104 -9.81 -4.26 -1.37
C ALA A 104 -10.81 -5.36 -1.79
N HIS A 105 -10.40 -6.63 -1.79
CA HIS A 105 -11.22 -7.72 -2.34
C HIS A 105 -11.83 -8.69 -1.31
N SER A 106 -11.57 -8.52 -0.01
CA SER A 106 -12.12 -9.39 1.06
C SER A 106 -12.15 -10.87 0.67
N GLU A 107 -11.07 -11.37 0.05
CA GLU A 107 -11.09 -12.68 -0.61
C GLU A 107 -11.56 -13.78 0.35
N TYR A 108 -12.48 -14.63 -0.12
CA TYR A 108 -13.10 -15.73 0.65
C TYR A 108 -12.09 -16.62 1.41
N LYS A 109 -10.85 -16.75 0.90
CA LYS A 109 -9.77 -17.50 1.56
C LYS A 109 -9.22 -16.82 2.82
N LYS A 110 -9.29 -15.49 2.92
CA LYS A 110 -8.83 -14.69 4.07
C LYS A 110 -9.96 -14.34 5.06
N ASN A 111 -11.22 -14.46 4.63
CA ASN A 111 -12.43 -14.32 5.44
C ASN A 111 -13.36 -15.54 5.26
N PRO A 112 -12.97 -16.77 5.64
CA PRO A 112 -13.82 -17.93 5.42
C PRO A 112 -15.02 -17.88 6.38
N THR A 113 -16.18 -17.47 5.88
CA THR A 113 -17.45 -17.69 6.56
C THR A 113 -17.84 -19.14 6.35
N ARG A 114 -17.80 -19.95 7.41
CA ARG A 114 -18.25 -21.35 7.37
C ARG A 114 -19.52 -21.51 8.17
N ARG A 115 -20.50 -22.18 7.57
CA ARG A 115 -21.70 -22.63 8.29
C ARG A 115 -21.31 -23.82 9.16
N LEU A 116 -21.55 -23.73 10.46
CA LEU A 116 -21.37 -24.86 11.35
C LEU A 116 -22.47 -25.88 11.06
N LYS A 117 -22.07 -27.09 10.65
CA LYS A 117 -23.01 -28.20 10.38
C LYS A 117 -23.45 -28.94 11.66
N GLU A 118 -22.78 -28.68 12.78
CA GLU A 118 -22.91 -29.47 14.02
C GLU A 118 -23.90 -28.90 15.04
N TYR A 119 -24.64 -27.82 14.71
CA TYR A 119 -25.71 -27.30 15.57
C TYR A 119 -27.07 -27.51 14.90
N PRO A 120 -27.92 -28.43 15.41
CA PRO A 120 -29.29 -28.56 14.94
C PRO A 120 -30.13 -27.47 15.61
N MET A 121 -30.30 -26.33 14.95
CA MET A 121 -31.38 -25.40 15.30
C MET A 121 -32.48 -25.54 14.25
N GLU A 122 -33.68 -25.92 14.68
CA GLU A 122 -34.83 -26.16 13.80
C GLU A 122 -35.23 -24.92 12.97
N ASN A 123 -34.86 -23.71 13.41
CA ASN A 123 -35.19 -22.45 12.72
C ASN A 123 -34.01 -21.44 12.70
N GLY A 124 -32.77 -21.89 12.45
CA GLY A 124 -31.62 -20.97 12.42
C GLY A 124 -30.37 -21.49 11.71
N PHE A 125 -29.40 -20.61 11.49
CA PHE A 125 -28.06 -20.98 11.05
C PHE A 125 -27.01 -20.21 11.85
N LEU A 126 -25.91 -20.90 12.18
CA LEU A 126 -24.72 -20.31 12.81
C LEU A 126 -23.59 -20.25 11.79
N THR A 127 -22.99 -19.08 11.65
CA THR A 127 -21.78 -18.88 10.87
C THR A 127 -20.63 -18.49 11.78
N ILE A 128 -19.47 -19.14 11.62
CA ILE A 128 -18.21 -18.60 12.12
C ILE A 128 -17.55 -17.85 10.97
N SER A 129 -17.22 -16.59 11.22
CA SER A 129 -16.39 -15.77 10.35
C SER A 129 -15.23 -15.21 11.18
N ARG A 130 -14.01 -15.29 10.65
CA ARG A 130 -12.88 -14.53 11.18
C ARG A 130 -12.62 -13.38 10.22
N HIS A 131 -12.72 -12.15 10.70
CA HIS A 131 -12.29 -10.99 9.91
C HIS A 131 -10.78 -11.01 9.73
N PHE A 132 -10.33 -10.60 8.55
CA PHE A 132 -8.93 -10.45 8.22
C PHE A 132 -8.29 -9.45 9.18
N ASP A 133 -7.32 -9.93 9.94
CA ASP A 133 -6.53 -9.12 10.86
C ASP A 133 -5.22 -8.73 10.17
N ILE A 134 -5.08 -7.45 9.83
CA ILE A 134 -3.86 -6.94 9.19
C ILE A 134 -2.64 -7.06 10.10
N LEU A 135 -2.81 -7.05 11.43
CA LEU A 135 -1.72 -7.15 12.39
C LEU A 135 -1.23 -8.60 12.54
N SER A 136 -1.97 -9.57 12.02
CA SER A 136 -1.50 -10.95 11.88
C SER A 136 -0.54 -11.16 10.71
N VAL A 137 -0.43 -10.18 9.81
CA VAL A 137 0.57 -10.19 8.74
C VAL A 137 1.90 -9.72 9.33
N ASP A 138 2.93 -10.56 9.19
CA ASP A 138 4.30 -10.21 9.59
C ASP A 138 4.88 -9.15 8.64
N LEU A 139 4.52 -7.89 8.93
CA LEU A 139 5.01 -6.70 8.25
C LEU A 139 5.96 -5.96 9.20
N ASP A 140 7.22 -5.91 8.82
CA ASP A 140 8.17 -5.00 9.48
C ASP A 140 7.79 -3.55 9.12
N THR A 141 7.12 -2.88 10.05
CA THR A 141 6.65 -1.50 9.92
C THR A 141 7.80 -0.48 9.91
N SER A 142 8.96 -0.84 10.43
CA SER A 142 10.18 -0.03 10.36
C SER A 142 10.81 -0.12 8.98
N TYR A 143 10.89 -1.33 8.42
CA TYR A 143 11.32 -1.54 7.04
C TYR A 143 10.34 -0.89 6.05
N PHE A 144 9.04 -0.98 6.31
CA PHE A 144 8.02 -0.34 5.49
C PHE A 144 8.20 1.19 5.47
N LEU A 145 8.49 1.81 6.62
CA LEU A 145 8.77 3.24 6.68
C LEU A 145 9.97 3.62 5.79
N LYS A 146 11.09 2.90 5.91
CA LYS A 146 12.28 3.13 5.07
C LYS A 146 11.98 2.97 3.58
N LEU A 147 11.19 1.97 3.21
CA LEU A 147 10.76 1.78 1.83
C LEU A 147 9.90 2.95 1.34
N ALA A 148 8.95 3.43 2.14
CA ALA A 148 8.11 4.57 1.76
C ALA A 148 8.94 5.85 1.54
N GLU A 149 9.94 6.09 2.38
CA GLU A 149 10.89 7.21 2.23
C GLU A 149 11.76 7.08 0.98
N ALA A 150 12.31 5.90 0.71
CA ALA A 150 13.13 5.63 -0.48
C ALA A 150 12.32 5.85 -1.76
N VAL A 151 11.10 5.31 -1.81
CA VAL A 151 10.19 5.48 -2.94
C VAL A 151 9.83 6.95 -3.14
N LYS A 152 9.55 7.68 -2.06
CA LYS A 152 9.26 9.12 -2.12
C LYS A 152 10.43 9.88 -2.72
N LYS A 153 11.67 9.58 -2.30
CA LYS A 153 12.88 10.21 -2.83
C LYS A 153 13.02 10.00 -4.34
N VAL A 154 12.78 8.78 -4.81
CA VAL A 154 12.77 8.46 -6.25
C VAL A 154 11.71 9.28 -7.00
N LEU A 155 10.49 9.39 -6.47
CA LEU A 155 9.43 10.18 -7.11
C LEU A 155 9.73 11.69 -7.12
N VAL A 156 10.37 12.21 -6.07
CA VAL A 156 10.83 13.61 -6.02
C VAL A 156 11.90 13.86 -7.09
N ASN A 157 12.87 12.96 -7.23
CA ASN A 157 13.90 13.03 -8.29
C ASN A 157 13.26 13.01 -9.69
N LYS A 158 12.24 12.18 -9.88
CA LYS A 158 11.44 12.12 -11.11
C LYS A 158 10.72 13.44 -11.38
N LEU A 159 10.11 14.05 -10.36
CA LEU A 159 9.42 15.34 -10.47
C LEU A 159 10.39 16.45 -10.91
N TYR A 160 11.60 16.49 -10.34
CA TYR A 160 12.65 17.43 -10.75
C TYR A 160 13.07 17.22 -12.21
N THR A 161 13.18 15.97 -12.64
CA THR A 161 13.53 15.62 -14.02
C THR A 161 12.44 16.09 -14.98
N LEU A 162 11.18 15.82 -14.67
CA LEU A 162 10.03 16.28 -15.46
C LEU A 162 9.97 17.82 -15.56
N ASN A 163 10.23 18.53 -14.45
CA ASN A 163 10.27 19.99 -14.45
C ASN A 163 11.39 20.55 -15.35
N LYS A 164 12.56 19.90 -15.36
CA LYS A 164 13.67 20.29 -16.25
C LYS A 164 13.35 20.06 -17.72
N SER A 165 12.67 18.96 -18.05
CA SER A 165 12.25 18.62 -19.42
C SER A 165 11.08 19.45 -19.96
N GLY A 166 10.36 20.16 -19.07
CA GLY A 166 9.23 21.02 -19.43
C GLY A 166 9.57 22.50 -19.65
N ARG A 167 10.82 22.89 -19.34
CA ARG A 167 11.40 24.21 -19.66
C ARG A 167 12.05 24.18 -21.03
#